data_AF-A0A452U5U5-F1
#
_entry.id   AF-A0A452U5U5-F1
#
_cell.length_a   1.000
_cell.length_b   1.000
_cell.length_c   1.000
_cell.angle_alpha   90.00
_cell.angle_beta   90.00
_cell.angle_gamma   90.00
#
_symmetry.space_group_name_H-M   'P 1'
#
loop_
_entity.id
_entity.type
_entity.pdbx_description
1 polymer ?
#
loop_
_entity_poly.entity_id
_entity_poly.type
_entity_poly.pdbx_seq_one_letter_code
_entity_poly.pdbx_strand_id
1 'polypeptide(L)'
;MWRGFWTLVARAARGPRRSCTRQGSGAPVPGSGATIFALSSGQGRCGIAVIRTSGPASDHALRSLTAPRDFPPARSACLRLLSPPRSGEPLDRALVLWFPGPQSFTGEDCAEFHVHGGPAVVSGVLQALGSVPGLRPAEAGEFTRRAFANGKLSLTEVEGLADLIHAETEAQRRQALRQLDGELGHLCRAWAKTLTKLTVKCGSWSAGRGFAQERM
;
A
#
# COMPACT_ATOMS: atom_id res chain seq x y z
N MET A 1 -39.31 10.29 26.14
CA MET A 1 -39.71 9.22 27.08
C MET A 1 -38.72 8.10 26.80
N TRP A 2 -37.61 7.95 27.51
CA TRP A 2 -37.51 7.50 28.89
C TRP A 2 -36.53 8.36 29.72
N ARG A 3 -36.95 8.66 30.95
CA ARG A 3 -36.19 9.23 32.08
C ARG A 3 -35.63 8.02 32.86
N GLY A 4 -34.38 7.96 33.28
CA GLY A 4 -33.79 8.67 34.43
C GLY A 4 -33.17 7.64 35.40
N PHE A 5 -32.44 8.12 36.43
CA PHE A 5 -31.93 7.41 37.61
C PHE A 5 -30.59 6.64 37.43
N TRP A 6 -29.44 6.99 38.05
CA TRP A 6 -29.12 7.76 39.27
C TRP A 6 -27.73 8.41 39.17
N THR A 7 -27.61 9.62 39.73
CA THR A 7 -26.36 10.31 40.10
C THR A 7 -26.20 10.29 41.63
N LEU A 8 -24.97 10.10 42.14
CA LEU A 8 -24.24 10.98 43.09
C LEU A 8 -22.98 10.23 43.62
N VAL A 9 -21.75 10.74 43.41
CA VAL A 9 -20.94 11.65 44.30
C VAL A 9 -20.28 10.86 45.46
N ALA A 10 -19.01 11.01 45.85
CA ALA A 10 -17.87 11.79 45.39
C ALA A 10 -16.57 11.36 46.12
N ARG A 11 -15.46 11.98 45.67
CA ARG A 11 -14.22 12.36 46.40
C ARG A 11 -13.09 11.34 46.59
N ALA A 12 -12.03 11.66 45.84
CA ALA A 12 -10.68 11.95 46.31
C ALA A 12 -9.77 10.77 46.70
N ALA A 13 -8.85 10.44 45.79
CA ALA A 13 -7.50 10.02 46.14
C ALA A 13 -6.51 10.56 45.10
N ARG A 14 -5.69 11.53 45.53
CA ARG A 14 -4.49 11.97 44.80
C ARG A 14 -3.49 10.82 44.84
N GLY A 15 -3.36 10.07 43.74
CA GLY A 15 -2.31 9.08 43.53
C GLY A 15 -1.14 9.68 42.73
N PRO A 16 0.09 9.13 42.85
CA PRO A 16 1.29 9.73 42.29
C PRO A 16 1.26 9.72 40.76
N ARG A 17 1.82 10.77 40.16
CA ARG A 17 2.02 10.91 38.70
C ARG A 17 2.83 9.72 38.19
N ARG A 18 2.15 8.71 37.66
CA ARG A 18 2.79 7.64 36.88
C ARG A 18 3.15 8.24 35.53
N SER A 19 4.45 8.33 35.27
CA SER A 19 5.00 8.64 33.96
C SER A 19 4.40 7.67 32.94
N CYS A 20 3.55 8.19 32.04
CA CYS A 20 3.22 7.50 30.80
C CYS A 20 4.51 7.40 29.97
N THR A 21 5.30 6.35 30.21
CA THR A 21 6.18 5.83 29.17
C THR A 21 5.27 5.43 28.03
N ARG A 22 5.33 6.19 26.95
CA ARG A 22 4.67 5.90 25.67
C ARG A 22 5.29 4.61 25.14
N GLN A 23 4.82 3.47 25.62
CA GLN A 23 5.06 2.19 24.97
C GLN A 23 4.31 2.30 23.65
N GLY A 24 5.06 2.45 22.56
CA GLY A 24 4.54 2.22 21.23
C GLY A 24 4.13 0.76 21.14
N SER A 25 2.88 0.47 21.49
CA SER A 25 2.23 -0.77 21.12
C SER A 25 2.00 -0.72 19.61
N GLY A 26 3.06 -0.99 18.85
CA GLY A 26 2.93 -1.40 17.46
C GLY A 26 2.24 -2.75 17.47
N ALA A 27 0.91 -2.73 17.49
CA ALA A 27 0.14 -3.92 17.18
C ALA A 27 0.59 -4.39 15.78
N PRO A 28 1.03 -5.65 15.62
CA PRO A 28 1.40 -6.15 14.30
C PRO A 28 0.16 -6.06 13.40
N VAL A 29 0.34 -5.42 12.25
CA VAL A 29 -0.69 -5.32 11.22
C VAL A 29 -1.04 -6.76 10.79
N PRO A 30 -2.31 -7.20 10.87
CA PRO A 30 -2.66 -8.56 10.51
C PRO A 30 -2.37 -8.78 9.02
N GLY A 31 -1.43 -9.69 8.72
CA GLY A 31 -1.09 -10.11 7.34
C GLY A 31 0.35 -9.89 6.87
N SER A 32 1.27 -9.40 7.71
CA SER A 32 2.60 -8.89 7.31
C SER A 32 3.63 -9.92 6.77
N GLY A 33 3.21 -11.13 6.35
CA GLY A 33 4.11 -12.15 5.79
C GLY A 33 3.53 -12.99 4.66
N ALA A 34 2.27 -12.80 4.28
CA ALA A 34 1.65 -13.56 3.19
C ALA A 34 1.84 -12.85 1.85
N THR A 35 2.24 -13.61 0.82
CA THR A 35 2.28 -13.11 -0.55
C THR A 35 0.88 -13.05 -1.12
N ILE A 36 0.54 -11.90 -1.69
CA ILE A 36 -0.75 -11.68 -2.34
C ILE A 36 -0.65 -11.80 -3.84
N PHE A 37 -1.73 -12.20 -4.49
CA PHE A 37 -1.85 -12.18 -5.94
C PHE A 37 -3.21 -11.70 -6.41
N ALA A 38 -3.26 -11.03 -7.56
CA ALA A 38 -4.51 -10.68 -8.23
C ALA A 38 -4.30 -10.35 -9.71
N LEU A 39 -5.40 -10.39 -10.47
CA LEU A 39 -5.50 -9.74 -11.77
C LEU A 39 -5.34 -8.22 -11.59
N SER A 40 -4.36 -7.63 -12.24
CA SER A 40 -4.06 -6.19 -12.22
C SER A 40 -4.59 -5.43 -13.44
N SER A 41 -4.93 -6.14 -14.52
CA SER A 41 -5.61 -5.56 -15.68
C SER A 41 -7.14 -5.54 -15.50
N GLY A 42 -7.84 -4.81 -16.36
CA GLY A 42 -9.30 -4.84 -16.43
C GLY A 42 -9.85 -6.25 -16.67
N GLN A 43 -11.06 -6.50 -16.19
CA GLN A 43 -11.74 -7.78 -16.36
C GLN A 43 -12.39 -7.87 -17.74
N GLY A 44 -12.32 -9.03 -18.38
CA GLY A 44 -12.91 -9.25 -19.71
C GLY A 44 -11.93 -9.92 -20.67
N ARG A 45 -12.33 -10.03 -21.94
CA ARG A 45 -11.46 -10.54 -23.01
C ARG A 45 -10.54 -9.42 -23.47
N CYS A 46 -9.23 -9.66 -23.44
CA CYS A 46 -8.23 -8.72 -23.92
C CYS A 46 -7.04 -9.47 -24.53
N GLY A 47 -6.16 -8.74 -25.25
CA GLY A 47 -4.94 -9.32 -25.79
C GLY A 47 -4.01 -9.81 -24.69
N ILE A 48 -3.76 -8.97 -23.69
CA ILE A 48 -2.88 -9.25 -22.54
C ILE A 48 -3.61 -8.93 -21.24
N ALA A 49 -3.54 -9.87 -20.30
CA ALA A 49 -3.91 -9.70 -18.91
C ALA A 49 -2.65 -9.74 -18.04
N VAL A 50 -2.57 -8.85 -17.06
CA VAL A 50 -1.44 -8.80 -16.13
C VAL A 50 -1.89 -9.35 -14.79
N ILE A 51 -1.25 -10.42 -14.32
CA ILE A 51 -1.43 -10.96 -12.97
C ILE A 51 -0.20 -10.59 -12.16
N ARG A 52 -0.40 -10.02 -10.98
CA ARG A 52 0.69 -9.55 -10.12
C ARG A 52 0.72 -10.32 -8.81
N THR A 53 1.91 -10.59 -8.32
CA THR A 53 2.20 -11.09 -6.97
C THR A 53 3.02 -10.04 -6.19
N SER A 54 2.83 -9.97 -4.86
CA SER A 54 3.62 -9.11 -3.96
C SER A 54 3.78 -9.76 -2.59
N GLY A 55 5.00 -9.79 -2.07
CA GLY A 55 5.34 -10.36 -0.76
C GLY A 55 6.54 -11.32 -0.79
N PRO A 56 6.91 -11.90 0.36
CA PRO A 56 8.18 -12.63 0.53
C PRO A 56 8.30 -13.94 -0.27
N ALA A 57 7.19 -14.53 -0.72
CA ALA A 57 7.16 -15.73 -1.55
C ALA A 57 6.87 -15.45 -3.05
N SER A 58 6.98 -14.20 -3.50
CA SER A 58 6.76 -13.86 -4.92
C SER A 58 7.80 -14.52 -5.83
N ASP A 59 9.04 -14.68 -5.36
CA ASP A 59 10.10 -15.37 -6.09
C ASP A 59 9.78 -16.87 -6.24
N HIS A 60 9.30 -17.49 -5.17
CA HIS A 60 8.91 -18.88 -5.13
C HIS A 60 7.70 -19.14 -6.03
N ALA A 61 6.71 -18.25 -6.02
CA ALA A 61 5.57 -18.31 -6.92
C ALA A 61 6.02 -18.28 -8.38
N LEU A 62 6.90 -17.34 -8.74
CA LEU A 62 7.44 -17.21 -10.09
C LEU A 62 8.13 -18.49 -10.56
N ARG A 63 9.11 -18.99 -9.80
CA ARG A 63 9.86 -20.22 -10.14
C ARG A 63 9.00 -21.48 -10.13
N SER A 64 7.94 -21.50 -9.33
CA SER A 64 7.05 -22.66 -9.22
C SER A 64 6.17 -22.83 -10.46
N LEU A 65 5.76 -21.70 -11.07
CA LEU A 65 4.86 -21.67 -12.22
C LEU A 65 5.60 -21.62 -13.57
N THR A 66 6.88 -21.20 -13.63
CA THR A 66 7.60 -21.05 -14.90
C THR A 66 8.44 -22.26 -15.28
N ALA A 67 8.52 -22.54 -16.57
CA ALA A 67 9.55 -23.36 -17.19
C ALA A 67 10.33 -22.52 -18.24
N PRO A 68 11.68 -22.46 -18.16
CA PRO A 68 12.53 -22.97 -17.08
C PRO A 68 12.28 -22.31 -15.70
N ARG A 69 12.70 -23.00 -14.63
CA ARG A 69 12.52 -22.58 -13.21
C ARG A 69 13.61 -21.64 -12.71
N ASP A 70 14.46 -21.16 -13.63
CA ASP A 70 15.46 -20.16 -13.36
C ASP A 70 14.81 -18.80 -13.15
N PHE A 71 15.54 -17.93 -12.46
CA PHE A 71 15.03 -16.63 -12.10
C PHE A 71 15.32 -15.61 -13.19
N PRO A 72 14.32 -14.91 -13.74
CA PRO A 72 14.59 -13.88 -14.72
C PRO A 72 15.41 -12.75 -14.08
N PRO A 73 16.30 -12.09 -14.84
CA PRO A 73 17.00 -10.91 -14.36
C PRO A 73 15.99 -9.85 -13.90
N ALA A 74 16.33 -9.11 -12.85
CA ALA A 74 15.47 -8.05 -12.34
C ALA A 74 15.09 -7.06 -13.45
N ARG A 75 13.80 -6.74 -13.55
CA ARG A 75 13.19 -5.81 -14.54
C ARG A 75 13.46 -6.17 -15.99
N SER A 76 13.75 -7.43 -16.29
CA SER A 76 13.86 -7.93 -17.66
C SER A 76 12.66 -8.79 -17.99
N ALA A 77 12.04 -8.54 -19.14
CA ALA A 77 10.97 -9.39 -19.63
C ALA A 77 11.55 -10.70 -20.17
N CYS A 78 11.03 -11.83 -19.70
CA CYS A 78 11.44 -13.15 -20.17
C CYS A 78 10.21 -13.93 -20.63
N LEU A 79 10.29 -14.57 -21.80
CA LEU A 79 9.26 -15.47 -22.26
C LEU A 79 9.39 -16.81 -21.51
N ARG A 80 8.31 -17.24 -20.86
CA ARG A 80 8.26 -18.49 -20.10
C ARG A 80 6.99 -19.26 -20.41
N LEU A 81 7.08 -20.59 -20.34
CA LEU A 81 5.90 -21.45 -20.30
C LEU A 81 5.37 -21.46 -18.87
N LEU A 82 4.10 -21.16 -18.67
CA LEU A 82 3.42 -21.24 -17.40
C LEU A 82 2.72 -22.60 -17.26
N SER A 83 2.95 -23.28 -16.16
CA SER A 83 2.30 -24.56 -15.83
C SER A 83 2.05 -24.64 -14.32
N PRO A 84 0.97 -25.30 -13.86
CA PRO A 84 0.78 -25.53 -12.43
C PRO A 84 1.86 -26.47 -11.90
N PRO A 85 2.33 -26.27 -10.65
CA PRO A 85 3.43 -27.06 -10.09
C PRO A 85 3.09 -28.55 -9.92
N ARG A 86 1.80 -28.90 -9.81
CA ARG A 86 1.34 -30.28 -9.60
C ARG A 86 1.01 -31.04 -10.88
N SER A 87 0.34 -30.41 -11.85
CA SER A 87 -0.10 -31.08 -13.08
C SER A 87 0.94 -31.02 -14.20
N GLY A 88 1.74 -29.94 -14.27
CA GLY A 88 2.66 -29.70 -15.38
C GLY A 88 1.97 -29.32 -16.70
N GLU A 89 0.63 -29.34 -16.76
CA GLU A 89 -0.13 -28.98 -17.96
C GLU A 89 0.13 -27.51 -18.34
N PRO A 90 0.50 -27.20 -19.59
CA PRO A 90 0.71 -25.82 -20.03
C PRO A 90 -0.55 -24.96 -19.90
N LEU A 91 -0.46 -23.85 -19.18
CA LEU A 91 -1.49 -22.82 -19.10
C LEU A 91 -1.35 -21.80 -20.22
N ASP A 92 -0.14 -21.27 -20.39
CA ASP A 92 0.14 -20.22 -21.36
C ASP A 92 1.65 -20.05 -21.63
N ARG A 93 2.01 -19.38 -22.72
CA ARG A 93 3.35 -18.82 -22.95
C ARG A 93 3.28 -17.32 -22.72
N ALA A 94 3.84 -16.87 -21.61
CA ALA A 94 3.66 -15.52 -21.09
C ALA A 94 5.00 -14.80 -20.91
N LEU A 95 4.97 -13.47 -20.99
CA LEU A 95 6.09 -12.67 -20.51
C LEU A 95 6.01 -12.61 -18.99
N VAL A 96 7.13 -12.83 -18.32
CA VAL A 96 7.24 -12.66 -16.87
C VAL A 96 8.26 -11.60 -16.54
N LEU A 97 7.98 -10.83 -15.48
CA LEU A 97 8.86 -9.80 -14.97
C LEU A 97 9.06 -10.00 -13.47
N TRP A 98 10.30 -9.81 -13.04
CA TRP A 98 10.68 -9.83 -11.64
C TRP A 98 11.07 -8.43 -11.15
N PHE A 99 10.51 -8.01 -10.02
CA PHE A 99 10.78 -6.74 -9.37
C PHE A 99 11.23 -6.99 -7.92
N PRO A 100 12.54 -7.04 -7.65
CA PRO A 100 13.02 -7.20 -6.29
C PRO A 100 12.68 -5.95 -5.45
N GLY A 101 12.27 -6.16 -4.21
CA GLY A 101 12.14 -5.11 -3.21
C GLY A 101 13.51 -4.47 -2.90
N PRO A 102 13.58 -3.18 -2.52
CA PRO A 102 12.49 -2.22 -2.29
C PRO A 102 12.02 -1.50 -3.56
N GLN A 103 12.48 -1.96 -4.72
CA GLN A 103 12.47 -1.28 -6.00
C GLN A 103 11.28 -1.72 -6.88
N SER A 104 10.15 -1.97 -6.22
CA SER A 104 8.87 -2.41 -6.79
C SER A 104 7.73 -1.43 -6.45
N PHE A 105 6.51 -1.70 -6.96
CA PHE A 105 5.32 -0.89 -6.68
C PHE A 105 4.95 -0.88 -5.19
N THR A 106 4.90 -2.04 -4.54
CA THR A 106 4.55 -2.16 -3.12
C THR A 106 5.74 -1.92 -2.21
N GLY A 107 6.98 -1.96 -2.72
CA GLY A 107 8.20 -1.97 -1.92
C GLY A 107 8.60 -3.36 -1.42
N GLU A 108 7.79 -4.39 -1.69
CA GLU A 108 8.12 -5.80 -1.45
C GLU A 108 8.65 -6.46 -2.73
N ASP A 109 9.05 -7.71 -2.63
CA ASP A 109 9.29 -8.55 -3.80
C ASP A 109 8.00 -8.76 -4.61
N CYS A 110 8.04 -8.43 -5.90
CA CYS A 110 6.89 -8.55 -6.81
C CYS A 110 7.26 -9.30 -8.09
N ALA A 111 6.32 -10.10 -8.59
CA ALA A 111 6.41 -10.68 -9.93
C ALA A 111 5.15 -10.39 -10.73
N GLU A 112 5.30 -10.18 -12.03
CA GLU A 112 4.19 -9.99 -12.97
C GLU A 112 4.19 -11.07 -14.05
N PHE A 113 2.99 -11.56 -14.37
CA PHE A 113 2.73 -12.52 -15.42
C PHE A 113 1.83 -11.85 -16.46
N HIS A 114 2.35 -11.65 -17.66
CA HIS A 114 1.69 -11.02 -18.79
C HIS A 114 1.18 -12.14 -19.69
N VAL A 115 -0.03 -12.59 -19.39
CA VAL A 115 -0.68 -13.76 -20.01
C VAL A 115 -1.69 -13.30 -21.05
N HIS A 116 -2.12 -14.20 -21.93
CA HIS A 116 -3.24 -13.92 -22.81
C HIS A 116 -4.52 -13.67 -22.00
N GLY A 117 -5.29 -12.64 -22.39
CA GLY A 117 -6.48 -12.20 -21.66
C GLY A 117 -7.73 -13.08 -21.85
N GLY A 118 -7.55 -14.39 -22.04
CA GLY A 118 -8.64 -15.36 -22.07
C GLY A 118 -9.11 -15.69 -20.64
N PRO A 119 -10.44 -15.69 -20.35
CA PRO A 119 -10.94 -16.00 -19.00
C PRO A 119 -10.45 -17.36 -18.45
N ALA A 120 -10.30 -18.37 -19.31
CA ALA A 120 -9.79 -19.68 -18.93
C ALA A 120 -8.31 -19.63 -18.51
N VAL A 121 -7.48 -18.88 -19.27
CA VAL A 121 -6.06 -18.70 -18.97
C VAL A 121 -5.88 -17.95 -17.65
N VAL A 122 -6.57 -16.82 -17.48
CA VAL A 122 -6.53 -16.02 -16.25
C VAL A 122 -6.97 -16.85 -15.04
N SER A 123 -8.09 -17.57 -15.15
CA SER A 123 -8.59 -18.44 -14.07
C SER A 123 -7.58 -19.54 -13.74
N GLY A 124 -7.02 -20.22 -14.75
CA GLY A 124 -6.02 -21.28 -14.56
C GLY A 124 -4.76 -20.78 -13.86
N VAL A 125 -4.25 -19.60 -14.22
CA VAL A 125 -3.07 -19.00 -13.57
C VAL A 125 -3.37 -18.58 -12.13
N LEU A 126 -4.53 -17.97 -11.87
CA LEU A 126 -4.94 -17.61 -10.50
C LEU A 126 -5.12 -18.84 -9.61
N GLN A 127 -5.70 -19.93 -10.14
CA GLN A 127 -5.81 -21.20 -9.44
C GLN A 127 -4.43 -21.83 -9.17
N ALA A 128 -3.54 -21.80 -10.16
CA ALA A 128 -2.17 -22.29 -10.00
C ALA A 128 -1.42 -21.52 -8.90
N LEU A 129 -1.54 -20.18 -8.87
CA LEU A 129 -0.98 -19.33 -7.81
C LEU A 129 -1.60 -19.65 -6.44
N GLY A 130 -2.92 -19.84 -6.37
CA GLY A 130 -3.61 -20.23 -5.15
C GLY A 130 -3.23 -21.62 -4.61
N SER A 131 -2.64 -22.48 -5.44
CA SER A 131 -2.12 -23.79 -5.02
C SER A 131 -0.72 -23.74 -4.41
N VAL A 132 -0.02 -22.60 -4.54
CA VAL A 132 1.33 -22.41 -3.97
C VAL A 132 1.22 -22.06 -2.48
N PRO A 133 1.95 -22.75 -1.60
CA PRO A 133 1.95 -22.44 -0.16
C PRO A 133 2.37 -20.99 0.12
N GLY A 134 1.67 -20.32 1.03
CA GLY A 134 1.99 -18.95 1.45
C GLY A 134 1.43 -17.85 0.54
N LEU A 135 0.73 -18.23 -0.53
CA LEU A 135 0.02 -17.29 -1.41
C LEU A 135 -1.47 -17.19 -1.05
N ARG A 136 -2.03 -16.00 -1.20
CA ARG A 136 -3.47 -15.77 -1.11
C ARG A 136 -3.96 -14.71 -2.10
N PRO A 137 -5.25 -14.71 -2.46
CA PRO A 137 -5.84 -13.60 -3.21
C PRO A 137 -5.65 -12.28 -2.46
N ALA A 138 -5.39 -11.20 -3.20
CA ALA A 138 -5.33 -9.86 -2.65
C ALA A 138 -6.73 -9.30 -2.33
N GLU A 139 -6.84 -8.50 -1.28
CA GLU A 139 -8.03 -7.71 -1.02
C GLU A 139 -8.10 -6.47 -1.93
N ALA A 140 -9.28 -5.84 -2.00
CA ALA A 140 -9.48 -4.62 -2.77
C ALA A 140 -8.51 -3.50 -2.33
N GLY A 141 -7.73 -2.99 -3.27
CA GLY A 141 -6.74 -1.94 -3.04
C GLY A 141 -5.53 -2.37 -2.19
N GLU A 142 -5.35 -3.67 -1.90
CA GLU A 142 -4.31 -4.11 -0.98
C GLU A 142 -2.90 -3.79 -1.46
N PHE A 143 -2.61 -3.92 -2.77
CA PHE A 143 -1.31 -3.52 -3.32
C PHE A 143 -0.99 -2.05 -3.04
N THR A 144 -1.94 -1.15 -3.27
CA THR A 144 -1.78 0.29 -3.01
C THR A 144 -1.67 0.58 -1.51
N ARG A 145 -2.43 -0.15 -0.67
CA ARG A 145 -2.32 -0.06 0.79
C ARG A 145 -0.93 -0.45 1.28
N ARG A 146 -0.34 -1.51 0.73
CA ARG A 146 1.04 -1.94 1.04
C ARG A 146 2.07 -0.94 0.52
N ALA A 147 1.88 -0.39 -0.68
CA ALA A 147 2.73 0.68 -1.20
C ALA A 147 2.74 1.91 -0.27
N PHE A 148 1.58 2.31 0.23
CA PHE A 148 1.47 3.38 1.24
C PHE A 148 2.17 3.01 2.56
N ALA A 149 1.92 1.82 3.09
CA ALA A 149 2.54 1.35 4.33
C ALA A 149 4.08 1.28 4.25
N ASN A 150 4.62 0.94 3.09
CA ASN A 150 6.05 0.89 2.81
C ASN A 150 6.64 2.24 2.36
N GLY A 151 5.86 3.34 2.43
CA GLY A 151 6.32 4.68 2.09
C GLY A 151 6.64 4.89 0.60
N LYS A 152 6.12 4.02 -0.27
CA LYS A 152 6.26 4.14 -1.74
C LYS A 152 5.34 5.20 -2.32
N LEU A 153 4.18 5.41 -1.67
CA LEU A 153 3.19 6.42 -2.01
C LEU A 153 2.74 7.13 -0.73
N SER A 154 2.50 8.43 -0.83
CA SER A 154 1.80 9.24 0.16
C SER A 154 0.29 9.20 -0.08
N LEU A 155 -0.50 9.64 0.90
CA LEU A 155 -1.97 9.59 0.79
C LEU A 155 -2.48 10.37 -0.43
N THR A 156 -1.91 11.55 -0.69
CA THR A 156 -2.28 12.38 -1.86
C THR A 156 -1.94 11.69 -3.18
N GLU A 157 -0.86 10.90 -3.22
CA GLU A 157 -0.47 10.15 -4.42
C GLU A 157 -1.36 8.91 -4.60
N VAL A 158 -1.81 8.28 -3.52
CA VAL A 158 -2.80 7.19 -3.54
C VAL A 158 -4.15 7.69 -4.09
N GLU A 159 -4.61 8.85 -3.64
CA GLU A 159 -5.82 9.50 -4.16
C GLU A 159 -5.65 9.86 -5.65
N GLY A 160 -4.53 10.48 -6.02
CA GLY A 160 -4.22 10.80 -7.42
C GLY A 160 -4.17 9.56 -8.33
N LEU A 161 -3.67 8.42 -7.83
CA LEU A 161 -3.71 7.14 -8.55
C LEU A 161 -5.14 6.67 -8.79
N ALA A 162 -6.01 6.75 -7.78
CA ALA A 162 -7.41 6.36 -7.91
C ALA A 162 -8.13 7.26 -8.91
N ASP A 163 -7.92 8.58 -8.84
CA ASP A 163 -8.50 9.54 -9.78
C ASP A 163 -8.01 9.31 -11.21
N LEU A 164 -6.74 8.92 -11.39
CA LEU A 164 -6.19 8.62 -12.71
C LEU A 164 -6.84 7.39 -13.34
N ILE A 165 -7.11 6.35 -12.55
CA ILE A 165 -7.79 5.14 -13.01
C ILE A 165 -9.23 5.43 -13.43
N HIS A 166 -9.92 6.36 -12.76
CA HIS A 166 -11.32 6.71 -13.03
C HIS A 166 -11.50 7.94 -13.94
N ALA A 167 -10.43 8.50 -14.49
CA ALA A 167 -10.50 9.70 -15.31
C ALA A 167 -11.25 9.46 -16.64
N GLU A 168 -12.30 10.23 -16.90
CA GLU A 168 -13.09 10.17 -18.14
C GLU A 168 -12.76 11.33 -19.10
N THR A 169 -12.16 12.40 -18.58
CA THR A 169 -11.81 13.60 -19.36
C THR A 169 -10.32 13.89 -19.30
N GLU A 170 -9.81 14.56 -20.34
CA GLU A 170 -8.42 15.01 -20.40
C GLU A 170 -8.06 15.98 -19.26
N ALA A 171 -9.04 16.76 -18.79
CA ALA A 171 -8.84 17.64 -17.64
C ALA A 171 -8.66 16.84 -16.34
N GLN A 172 -9.49 15.82 -16.09
CA GLN A 172 -9.35 14.91 -14.94
C GLN A 172 -8.01 14.17 -14.98
N ARG A 173 -7.64 13.60 -16.14
CA ARG A 173 -6.37 12.89 -16.32
C ARG A 173 -5.16 13.77 -15.96
N ARG A 174 -5.11 15.01 -16.48
CA ARG A 174 -4.01 15.95 -16.18
C ARG A 174 -3.96 16.36 -14.71
N GLN A 175 -5.11 16.52 -14.06
CA GLN A 175 -5.17 16.85 -12.63
C GLN A 175 -4.70 15.67 -11.77
N ALA A 176 -5.16 14.47 -12.08
CA ALA A 176 -4.79 13.25 -11.36
C ALA A 176 -3.28 12.99 -11.43
N LEU A 177 -2.66 13.19 -12.61
CA LEU A 177 -1.21 13.07 -12.77
C LEU A 177 -0.43 14.04 -11.87
N ARG A 178 -0.82 15.32 -11.80
CA ARG A 178 -0.17 16.29 -10.91
C ARG A 178 -0.25 15.90 -9.43
N GLN A 179 -1.39 15.33 -9.01
CA GLN A 179 -1.54 14.82 -7.64
C GLN A 179 -0.69 13.58 -7.39
N LEU A 180 -0.63 12.66 -8.36
CA LEU A 180 0.21 11.46 -8.32
C LEU A 180 1.71 11.80 -8.30
N ASP A 181 2.13 12.89 -8.95
CA ASP A 181 3.50 13.43 -8.89
C ASP A 181 3.80 14.15 -7.56
N GLY A 182 2.82 14.19 -6.64
CA GLY A 182 3.01 14.68 -5.28
C GLY A 182 2.88 16.19 -5.13
N GLU A 183 2.47 16.95 -6.17
CA GLU A 183 2.39 18.42 -6.13
C GLU A 183 1.56 18.92 -4.93
N LEU A 184 0.39 18.32 -4.71
CA LEU A 184 -0.48 18.65 -3.58
C LEU A 184 0.19 18.33 -2.24
N GLY A 185 0.87 17.19 -2.14
CA GLY A 185 1.63 16.82 -0.95
C GLY A 185 2.75 17.81 -0.63
N HIS A 186 3.45 18.31 -1.65
CA HIS A 186 4.48 19.35 -1.49
C HIS A 186 3.90 20.67 -0.99
N LEU A 187 2.77 21.11 -1.55
CA LEU A 187 2.08 22.33 -1.13
C LEU A 187 1.62 22.25 0.33
N CYS A 188 0.96 21.16 0.71
CA CYS A 188 0.51 20.94 2.08
C CYS A 188 1.68 20.90 3.08
N ARG A 189 2.79 20.24 2.72
CA ARG A 189 4.02 20.23 3.54
C ARG A 189 4.61 21.63 3.69
N ALA A 190 4.56 22.45 2.65
CA ALA A 190 5.04 23.84 2.71
C ALA A 190 4.20 24.68 3.69
N TRP A 191 2.87 24.59 3.60
CA TRP A 191 1.97 25.28 4.54
C TRP A 191 2.16 24.80 5.99
N ALA A 192 2.25 23.48 6.20
CA ALA A 192 2.48 22.90 7.53
C ALA A 192 3.79 23.41 8.16
N LYS A 193 4.87 23.51 7.37
CA LYS A 193 6.15 24.10 7.82
C LYS A 193 5.99 25.56 8.23
N THR A 194 5.27 26.36 7.44
CA THR A 194 5.04 27.78 7.73
C THR A 194 4.23 27.95 9.01
N LEU A 195 3.12 27.22 9.16
CA LEU A 195 2.29 27.28 10.35
C LEU A 195 3.08 26.87 11.60
N THR A 196 3.82 25.76 11.54
CA THR A 196 4.65 25.29 12.67
C THR A 196 5.67 26.35 13.09
N LYS A 197 6.34 27.03 12.14
CA LYS A 197 7.27 28.13 12.45
C LYS A 197 6.58 29.28 13.19
N LEU A 198 5.39 29.66 12.75
CA LEU A 198 4.61 30.73 13.38
C LEU A 198 4.15 30.34 14.79
N THR A 199 3.71 29.09 15.00
CA THR A 199 3.28 28.62 16.33
C THR A 199 4.44 28.62 17.31
N VAL A 200 5.63 28.17 16.89
CA VAL A 200 6.84 28.22 17.73
C VAL A 200 7.22 29.66 18.07
N LYS A 201 7.14 30.58 17.10
CA LYS A 201 7.43 32.01 17.32
C LYS A 201 6.43 32.67 18.28
N CYS A 202 5.14 32.35 18.19
CA CYS A 202 4.15 32.88 19.14
C CYS A 202 4.30 32.28 20.54
N GLY A 203 4.67 31.00 20.65
CA GLY A 203 4.93 30.32 21.93
C GLY A 203 6.15 30.87 22.67
N SER A 204 7.22 31.25 21.96
CA SER A 204 8.35 31.96 22.58
C SER A 204 8.00 33.40 22.97
N TRP A 205 7.09 34.05 22.24
CA TRP A 205 6.62 35.39 22.55
C TRP A 205 5.68 35.44 23.77
N SER A 206 4.90 34.39 24.02
CA SER A 206 4.10 34.26 25.25
C SER A 206 4.94 33.85 26.46
N ALA A 207 6.00 33.05 26.29
CA ALA A 207 6.95 32.75 27.36
C ALA A 207 7.78 33.97 27.81
N GLY A 208 7.99 34.96 26.92
CA GLY A 208 8.72 36.20 27.21
C GLY A 208 7.89 37.33 27.84
N ARG A 209 6.58 37.16 28.08
CA ARG A 209 5.69 38.20 28.64
C ARG A 209 5.27 38.04 30.09
N GLY A 210 5.83 37.08 30.83
CA GLY A 210 5.78 37.10 32.28
C GLY A 210 7.01 37.82 32.81
N PHE A 211 6.96 39.14 33.06
CA PHE A 211 7.87 39.99 33.86
C PHE A 211 7.95 41.43 33.31
N ALA A 212 6.82 42.13 33.15
CA ALA A 212 6.82 43.58 32.94
C ALA A 212 5.51 44.22 33.40
N GLN A 213 5.07 43.91 34.63
CA GLN A 213 3.93 44.62 35.22
C GLN A 213 4.01 44.61 36.76
N GLU A 214 4.99 45.34 37.30
CA GLU A 214 4.94 45.91 38.66
C GLU A 214 6.20 46.74 38.91
N ARG A 215 6.15 48.04 38.62
CA ARG A 215 6.81 49.15 39.36
C ARG A 215 6.11 50.46 38.93
N MET A 216 5.02 50.77 39.62
CA MET A 216 4.67 52.16 39.96
C MET A 216 5.40 52.53 41.25
#